data_AF-A0A7X4IUV9-F1
#
_entry.id   AF-A0A7X4IUV9-F1
#
_cell.length_a   1.000
_cell.length_b   1.000
_cell.length_c   1.000
_cell.angle_alpha   90.00
_cell.angle_beta   90.00
_cell.angle_gamma   90.00
#
_symmetry.space_group_name_H-M   'P 1'
#
loop_
_entity.id
_entity.type
_entity.pdbx_description
1 polymer ?
#
loop_
_entity_poly.entity_id
_entity_poly.type
_entity_poly.pdbx_seq_one_letter_code
_entity_poly.pdbx_strand_id
1 'polypeptide(L)' 'AELDDAKRAAMYHEMGMLARDDGGTVIPYFPNFVYGRRSNVKHVGQLSPAWQMDGYRHASRWWFA' A
#
# COMPACT_ATOMS: atom_id res chain seq x y z
N ALA A 1 18.53 15.58 -14.75
CA ALA A 1 17.15 16.03 -15.06
C ALA A 1 16.07 15.24 -14.30
N GLU A 2 16.29 13.98 -13.90
CA GLU A 2 15.42 13.22 -12.96
C GLU A 2 15.91 13.21 -11.49
N LEU A 3 17.08 13.78 -11.22
CA LEU A 3 17.69 13.87 -9.88
C LEU A 3 17.43 15.20 -9.16
N ASP A 4 16.65 16.09 -9.78
CA ASP A 4 16.22 17.34 -9.15
C ASP A 4 14.89 17.08 -8.43
N ASP A 5 14.93 17.11 -7.10
CA ASP A 5 13.77 16.83 -6.25
C ASP A 5 12.64 17.84 -6.42
N ALA A 6 12.96 19.12 -6.66
CA ALA A 6 11.95 20.15 -6.88
C ALA A 6 11.23 19.94 -8.21
N LYS A 7 12.00 19.65 -9.28
CA LYS A 7 11.42 19.33 -10.58
C LYS A 7 10.57 18.06 -10.51
N ARG A 8 11.04 17.02 -9.82
CA ARG A 8 10.31 15.75 -9.65
C ARG A 8 9.01 15.93 -8.86
N ALA A 9 9.01 16.74 -7.81
CA ALA A 9 7.81 17.05 -7.04
C ALA A 9 6.75 17.79 -7.89
N ALA A 10 7.18 18.77 -8.70
CA ALA A 10 6.28 19.51 -9.59
C ALA A 10 5.61 18.58 -10.62
N MET A 11 6.37 17.65 -11.21
CA MET A 11 5.84 16.66 -12.15
C MET A 11 4.78 15.75 -11.49
N TYR A 12 5.03 15.24 -10.28
CA TYR A 12 4.03 14.42 -9.57
C TYR A 12 2.77 15.21 -9.18
N HIS A 13 2.92 16.48 -8.82
CA HIS A 13 1.77 17.35 -8.54
C HIS A 13 0.89 17.51 -9.77
N GLU A 14 1.49 17.82 -10.93
CA GLU A 14 0.77 17.94 -12.20
C GLU A 14 0.04 16.64 -12.56
N MET A 15 0.71 15.49 -12.44
CA MET A 15 0.08 14.19 -12.65
C MET A 15 -1.14 13.96 -11.74
N GLY A 16 -1.04 14.36 -10.47
CA GLY A 16 -2.15 14.27 -9.52
C GLY A 16 -3.33 15.16 -9.90
N MET A 17 -3.06 16.38 -10.38
CA MET A 17 -4.10 17.30 -10.84
C MET A 17 -4.81 16.78 -12.09
N LEU A 18 -4.08 16.27 -13.08
CA LEU A 18 -4.68 15.67 -14.28
C LEU A 18 -5.58 14.49 -13.92
N ALA A 19 -5.13 13.60 -13.02
CA ALA A 19 -5.94 12.46 -12.57
C ALA A 19 -7.21 12.89 -11.81
N ARG A 20 -7.17 14.03 -11.11
CA ARG A 20 -8.31 14.58 -10.36
C ARG A 20 -9.31 15.31 -11.23
N ASP A 21 -8.83 16.20 -12.10
CA ASP A 21 -9.66 17.16 -12.83
C ASP A 21 -10.11 16.59 -14.18
N ASP A 22 -9.23 15.83 -14.86
CA ASP A 22 -9.49 15.27 -16.19
C ASP A 22 -9.66 13.74 -16.17
N GLY A 23 -9.41 13.10 -15.03
CA GLY A 23 -9.56 11.66 -14.84
C GLY A 23 -11.02 11.25 -14.63
N GLY A 24 -11.56 10.45 -15.55
CA GLY A 24 -12.91 9.88 -15.43
C GLY A 24 -13.02 8.60 -14.58
N THR A 25 -11.91 8.13 -14.02
CA THR A 25 -11.84 6.82 -13.36
C THR A 25 -12.20 6.92 -11.88
N VAL A 26 -13.31 6.31 -11.48
CA VAL A 26 -13.64 6.09 -10.06
C VAL A 26 -12.79 4.92 -9.53
N ILE A 27 -11.83 5.21 -8.66
CA ILE A 27 -10.96 4.19 -8.04
C ILE A 27 -11.37 4.03 -6.57
N PRO A 28 -11.98 2.90 -6.18
CA PRO A 28 -12.24 2.62 -4.77
C PRO A 28 -10.92 2.49 -4.01
N TYR A 29 -10.70 3.37 -3.03
CA TYR A 29 -9.50 3.37 -2.19
C TYR A 29 -9.84 2.87 -0.79
N PHE A 30 -9.15 1.80 -0.38
CA PHE A 30 -9.22 1.26 0.97
C PHE A 30 -7.84 1.43 1.61
N PRO A 31 -7.65 2.42 2.52
CA PRO A 31 -6.32 2.84 2.97
C PRO A 31 -5.56 1.77 3.74
N ASN A 32 -6.29 0.90 4.44
CA ASN A 32 -5.69 -0.06 5.35
C ASN A 32 -6.27 -1.45 5.10
N PHE A 33 -5.38 -2.44 5.04
CA PHE A 33 -5.77 -3.83 5.16
C PHE A 33 -6.05 -4.15 6.63
N VAL A 34 -7.28 -4.56 6.92
CA VAL A 34 -7.63 -5.09 8.24
C VAL A 34 -7.58 -6.61 8.17
N TYR A 35 -6.70 -7.22 8.98
CA TYR A 35 -6.53 -8.67 9.00
C TYR A 35 -7.33 -9.32 10.13
N GLY A 36 -8.17 -10.29 9.78
CA GLY A 36 -8.72 -11.24 10.74
C GLY A 36 -7.82 -12.46 10.86
N ARG A 37 -7.39 -12.80 12.08
CA ARG A 37 -6.70 -14.06 12.36
C ARG A 37 -7.27 -14.71 13.62
N ARG A 38 -7.23 -16.04 13.70
CA ARG A 38 -7.50 -16.74 14.96
C ARG A 38 -6.42 -16.39 15.99
N SER A 39 -6.77 -16.41 17.28
CA SER A 39 -5.87 -16.08 18.39
C SER A 39 -4.61 -16.95 18.43
N ASN A 40 -4.71 -18.20 17.96
CA ASN A 40 -3.64 -19.19 17.89
C ASN A 40 -2.72 -19.07 16.65
N VAL A 41 -2.87 -18.03 15.81
CA VAL A 41 -2.03 -17.82 14.61
C VAL A 41 -1.08 -16.66 14.85
N LYS A 42 0.12 -16.88 15.35
CA LYS A 42 1.09 -15.80 15.61
C LYS A 42 1.76 -15.29 14.32
N HIS A 43 2.34 -14.10 14.38
CA HIS A 43 3.11 -13.46 13.31
C HIS A 43 4.26 -12.63 13.91
N VAL A 44 5.17 -12.15 13.06
CA VAL A 44 6.40 -11.42 13.42
C VAL A 44 6.20 -10.01 14.03
N GLY A 45 4.98 -9.64 14.41
CA GLY A 45 4.63 -8.30 14.91
C GLY A 45 4.58 -7.24 13.80
N GLN A 46 5.71 -6.94 13.15
CA GLN A 46 5.78 -6.01 12.01
C GLN A 46 5.31 -6.66 10.71
N LEU A 47 4.16 -6.24 10.21
CA LEU A 47 3.59 -6.72 8.96
C LEU A 47 3.97 -5.81 7.79
N SER A 48 4.11 -6.40 6.61
CA SER A 48 4.28 -5.68 5.35
C SER A 48 3.05 -4.80 5.09
N PRO A 49 3.26 -3.53 4.68
CA PRO A 49 2.17 -2.64 4.24
C PRO A 49 1.71 -2.96 2.81
N ALA A 50 2.51 -3.71 2.04
CA ALA A 50 2.10 -4.16 0.72
C ALA A 50 1.14 -5.34 0.84
N TRP A 51 0.06 -5.33 0.04
CA TRP A 51 -0.93 -6.40 -0.19
C TRP A 51 -1.55 -7.06 1.06
N GLN A 52 -2.60 -7.87 0.88
CA GLN A 52 -3.19 -8.56 2.02
C GLN A 52 -2.25 -9.60 2.66
N MET A 53 -2.52 -9.92 3.94
CA MET A 53 -1.90 -11.02 4.68
C MET A 53 -0.37 -10.97 4.67
N ASP A 54 0.17 -9.84 5.17
CA ASP A 54 1.61 -9.59 5.31
C ASP A 54 2.35 -9.63 3.95
N GLY A 55 1.82 -8.95 2.93
CA GLY A 55 2.42 -8.95 1.59
C GLY A 55 2.36 -10.31 0.90
N TYR A 56 1.27 -11.04 1.11
CA TYR A 56 1.12 -12.45 0.74
C TYR A 56 2.17 -13.39 1.35
N ARG A 57 2.94 -12.95 2.35
CA ARG A 57 3.99 -13.76 2.99
C ARG A 57 3.54 -14.49 4.25
N HIS A 58 2.27 -14.41 4.63
CA HIS A 58 1.72 -15.13 5.79
C HIS A 58 2.10 -16.62 5.81
N ALA A 59 2.15 -17.29 4.66
CA ALA A 59 2.52 -18.71 4.57
C ALA A 59 3.95 -19.02 5.07
N SER A 60 4.88 -18.06 5.04
CA SER A 60 6.27 -18.24 5.49
C SER A 60 6.62 -17.47 6.77
N ARG A 61 5.76 -16.56 7.22
CA ARG A 61 6.03 -15.67 8.36
C ARG A 61 5.07 -15.85 9.53
N TRP A 62 3.99 -16.61 9.36
CA TRP A 62 2.99 -16.84 10.40
C TRP A 62 3.04 -18.31 10.84
N TRP A 63 2.65 -18.59 12.07
CA TRP A 63 2.72 -19.94 12.64
C TRP A 63 1.63 -20.16 13.68
N PHE A 64 1.36 -21.43 14.00
CA PHE A 64 0.45 -21.78 15.09
C PHE A 64 1.19 -21.81 16.42
N ALA A 65 0.68 -21.07 17.41
CA ALA A 65 1.15 -21.05 18.79
C ALA A 65 0.12 -20.41 19.73
#